data_AF-A0A3P7FVZ8-F1
#
_entry.id   AF-A0A3P7FVZ8-F1
#
_cell.length_a   1.000
_cell.length_b   1.000
_cell.length_c   1.000
_cell.angle_alpha   90.00
_cell.angle_beta   90.00
_cell.angle_gamma   90.00
#
_symmetry.space_group_name_H-M   'P 1'
#
loop_
_entity.id
_entity.type
_entity.pdbx_description
1 polymer ?
#
loop_
_entity_poly.entity_id
_entity_poly.type
_entity_poly.pdbx_seq_one_letter_code
_entity_poly.pdbx_strand_id
1 'polypeptide(L)'
;MLEKSRVIRQAPGERCYHIFYQMTSDYKPELKPALLLDRPMRDYWFVAQAELTVDGMNDTEEFQLTDEAFDILHFSPEEKMNCYRLMSAHMHIGIMKFKQRPREEQAEPDGTDEAEKAAQMYGVDTEELLKSFTHPRVKVGTEWVNKGQNVEQVTWAVGAMGKAIYARVFNWLVKKCNNTLDQKGIPRDYFIGVLDIAGFEIFDVSFTLHLFYMTSSWTRKIP
;
A
#
# COMPACT_ATOMS: atom_id res chain seq x y z
N MET A 1 5.61 -1.62 -14.06
CA MET A 1 4.76 -2.58 -13.31
C MET A 1 5.06 -2.40 -11.84
N LEU A 2 4.05 -2.21 -10.99
CA LEU A 2 4.26 -2.05 -9.53
C LEU A 2 4.38 -3.42 -8.85
N GLU A 3 5.40 -3.61 -8.03
CA GLU A 3 5.57 -4.83 -7.24
C GLU A 3 4.61 -4.80 -6.03
N LYS A 4 3.43 -5.42 -6.21
CA LYS A 4 2.38 -5.40 -5.20
C LYS A 4 2.71 -6.25 -3.97
N SER A 5 3.48 -7.32 -4.08
CA SER A 5 3.83 -8.20 -2.94
C SER A 5 4.57 -7.46 -1.83
N ARG A 6 5.47 -6.54 -2.22
CA ARG A 6 6.36 -5.81 -1.31
C ARG A 6 5.62 -5.02 -0.22
N VAL A 7 4.37 -4.62 -0.45
CA VAL A 7 3.60 -3.85 0.55
C VAL A 7 3.08 -4.68 1.72
N ILE A 8 3.11 -6.02 1.62
CA ILE A 8 2.62 -6.90 2.69
C ILE A 8 3.65 -7.96 3.09
N ARG A 9 4.77 -8.07 2.38
CA ARG A 9 5.83 -9.03 2.64
C ARG A 9 7.17 -8.50 2.15
N GLN A 10 8.21 -8.67 2.97
CA GLN A 10 9.60 -8.35 2.63
C GLN A 10 10.48 -9.58 2.89
N ALA A 11 11.39 -9.91 1.98
CA ALA A 11 12.42 -10.92 2.24
C ALA A 11 13.53 -10.35 3.14
N PRO A 12 14.35 -11.20 3.79
CA PRO A 12 15.50 -10.72 4.58
C PRO A 12 16.42 -9.83 3.74
N GLY A 13 16.87 -8.71 4.31
CA GLY A 13 17.65 -7.69 3.58
C GLY A 13 16.83 -6.75 2.71
N GLU A 14 15.52 -6.98 2.56
CA GLU A 14 14.62 -6.05 1.86
C GLU A 14 13.91 -5.10 2.82
N ARG A 15 13.48 -3.97 2.27
CA ARG A 15 12.61 -3.00 2.93
C ARG A 15 11.30 -2.85 2.14
N CYS A 16 10.25 -2.37 2.81
CA CYS A 16 9.03 -1.94 2.11
C CYS A 16 9.30 -0.62 1.34
N TYR A 17 8.28 -0.08 0.66
CA TYR A 17 8.43 1.21 -0.04
C TYR A 17 8.78 2.35 0.93
N HIS A 18 9.66 3.26 0.51
CA HIS A 18 10.25 4.31 1.36
C HIS A 18 9.24 5.21 2.07
N ILE A 19 8.08 5.46 1.44
CA ILE A 19 7.06 6.39 1.94
C ILE A 19 6.60 6.07 3.38
N PHE A 20 6.53 4.79 3.76
CA PHE A 20 6.11 4.39 5.11
C PHE A 20 7.08 4.86 6.19
N TYR A 21 8.37 4.88 5.89
CA TYR A 21 9.41 5.27 6.85
C TYR A 21 9.63 6.77 6.83
N GLN A 22 9.57 7.38 5.64
CA GLN A 22 9.55 8.83 5.45
C GLN A 22 8.46 9.50 6.29
N MET A 23 7.20 9.05 6.22
CA MET A 23 6.10 9.66 6.98
C MET A 23 6.20 9.48 8.50
N THR A 24 6.93 8.46 8.97
CA THR A 24 7.19 8.23 10.40
C THR A 24 8.46 8.91 10.91
N SER A 25 9.24 9.51 10.01
CA SER A 25 10.45 10.25 10.36
C SER A 25 10.11 11.53 11.14
N ASP A 26 11.14 12.24 11.60
CA ASP A 26 10.95 13.44 12.43
C ASP A 26 10.85 14.76 11.64
N TYR A 27 10.74 14.70 10.31
CA TYR A 27 10.57 15.90 9.48
C TYR A 27 9.27 16.65 9.79
N LYS A 28 8.15 15.92 9.95
CA LYS A 28 6.83 16.45 10.34
C LYS A 28 6.32 15.73 11.58
N PRO A 29 6.75 16.12 12.79
CA PRO A 29 6.39 15.41 14.02
C PRO A 29 4.88 15.40 14.29
N GLU A 30 4.13 16.38 13.79
CA GLU A 30 2.67 16.47 13.87
C GLU A 30 1.93 15.41 13.05
N LEU A 31 2.61 14.82 12.05
CA LEU A 31 1.99 13.86 11.14
C LEU A 31 1.70 12.53 11.83
N LYS A 32 2.62 12.03 12.67
CA LYS A 32 2.45 10.77 13.40
C LYS A 32 1.17 10.77 14.27
N PRO A 33 0.93 11.77 15.15
CA PRO A 33 -0.31 11.88 15.89
C PRO A 33 -1.56 12.02 14.99
N ALA A 34 -1.49 12.82 13.92
CA ALA A 34 -2.62 13.01 13.00
C ALA A 34 -3.01 11.72 12.26
N LEU A 35 -2.03 10.85 12.01
CA LEU A 35 -2.20 9.56 11.36
C LEU A 35 -2.43 8.41 12.34
N LEU A 36 -2.50 8.66 13.65
CA LEU A 36 -2.64 7.65 14.71
C LEU A 36 -1.50 6.62 14.73
N LEU A 37 -0.32 7.02 14.26
CA LEU A 37 0.88 6.17 14.27
C LEU A 37 1.57 6.26 15.63
N ASP A 38 1.01 5.54 16.60
CA ASP A 38 1.38 5.57 18.02
C ASP A 38 2.31 4.42 18.46
N ARG A 39 2.69 3.52 17.54
CA ARG A 39 3.58 2.39 17.81
C ARG A 39 4.97 2.60 17.21
N PRO A 40 6.01 1.97 17.77
CA PRO A 40 7.30 1.84 17.08
C PRO A 40 7.14 1.19 15.70
N MET A 41 7.92 1.63 14.71
CA MET A 41 7.84 1.12 13.32
C MET A 41 7.87 -0.42 13.24
N ARG A 42 8.73 -1.06 14.06
CA ARG A 42 8.87 -2.52 14.14
C ARG A 42 7.59 -3.29 14.44
N ASP A 43 6.59 -2.63 15.01
CA ASP A 43 5.34 -3.27 15.42
C ASP A 43 4.32 -3.29 14.27
N TYR A 44 4.54 -2.54 13.18
CA TYR A 44 3.66 -2.52 12.01
C TYR A 44 4.03 -3.63 11.01
N TRP A 45 3.41 -4.80 11.18
CA TRP A 45 3.75 -6.04 10.47
C TRP A 45 3.92 -5.92 8.95
N PHE A 46 3.07 -5.17 8.24
CA PHE A 46 3.17 -5.05 6.77
C PHE A 46 4.43 -4.34 6.27
N VAL A 47 5.12 -3.57 7.11
CA VAL A 47 6.28 -2.76 6.72
C VAL A 47 7.53 -3.07 7.53
N ALA A 48 7.48 -4.07 8.42
CA ALA A 48 8.53 -4.34 9.39
C ALA A 48 8.96 -5.82 9.47
N GLN A 49 8.79 -6.59 8.39
CA GLN A 49 9.20 -8.01 8.38
C GLN A 49 10.72 -8.21 8.20
N ALA A 50 11.43 -7.18 7.76
CA ALA A 50 12.87 -7.23 7.46
C ALA A 50 13.53 -5.89 7.83
N GLU A 51 14.22 -5.23 6.91
CA GLU A 51 15.01 -4.03 7.20
C GLU A 51 14.11 -2.81 7.43
N LEU A 52 14.48 -1.97 8.39
CA LEU A 52 13.78 -0.72 8.71
C LEU A 52 14.54 0.53 8.28
N THR A 53 15.83 0.40 8.00
CA THR A 53 16.73 1.49 7.58
C THR A 53 17.53 1.02 6.37
N VAL A 54 18.07 1.97 5.59
CA VAL A 54 18.95 1.67 4.45
C VAL A 54 20.24 2.48 4.64
N ASP A 55 21.39 1.83 4.48
CA ASP A 55 22.68 2.50 4.62
C ASP A 55 22.82 3.65 3.60
N GLY A 56 23.20 4.82 4.08
CA GLY A 56 23.37 6.02 3.25
C GLY A 56 22.09 6.76 2.90
N MET A 57 20.92 6.34 3.41
CA MET A 57 19.63 7.01 3.19
C MET A 57 19.14 7.69 4.47
N ASN A 58 18.79 8.97 4.38
CA ASN A 58 18.14 9.71 5.47
C ASN A 58 16.65 9.90 5.19
N ASP A 59 15.79 9.09 5.81
CA ASP A 59 14.34 9.14 5.58
C ASP A 59 13.71 10.50 5.93
N THR A 60 14.32 11.29 6.81
CA THR A 60 13.87 12.66 7.16
C THR A 60 14.08 13.62 6.00
N GLU A 61 15.28 13.62 5.41
CA GLU A 61 15.59 14.47 4.25
C GLU A 61 14.79 14.03 3.01
N GLU A 62 14.69 12.71 2.78
CA GLU A 62 13.90 12.17 1.69
C GLU A 62 12.40 12.49 1.83
N PHE A 63 11.87 12.52 3.06
CA PHE A 63 10.48 12.92 3.28
C PHE A 63 10.26 14.41 3.00
N GLN A 64 11.21 15.27 3.36
CA GLN A 64 11.16 16.69 3.01
C GLN A 64 11.01 16.87 1.50
N LEU A 65 11.91 16.27 0.72
CA LEU A 65 11.87 16.36 -0.74
C LEU A 65 10.56 15.81 -1.32
N THR A 66 10.08 14.70 -0.77
CA THR A 66 8.82 14.07 -1.21
C THR A 66 7.61 14.96 -0.92
N ASP A 67 7.53 15.55 0.29
CA ASP A 67 6.42 16.43 0.68
C ASP A 67 6.40 17.75 -0.13
N GLU A 68 7.56 18.31 -0.42
CA GLU A 68 7.71 19.49 -1.29
C GLU A 68 7.35 19.16 -2.75
N ALA A 69 7.70 17.95 -3.23
CA ALA A 69 7.37 17.51 -4.59
C ALA A 69 5.85 17.45 -4.83
N PHE A 70 5.05 17.06 -3.83
CA PHE A 70 3.59 17.13 -3.93
C PHE A 70 3.11 18.57 -4.22
N ASP A 71 3.72 19.56 -3.58
CA ASP A 71 3.33 20.97 -3.74
C ASP A 71 3.74 21.50 -5.12
N ILE A 72 4.94 21.15 -5.58
CA ILE A 72 5.45 21.48 -6.93
C ILE A 72 4.54 20.87 -8.01
N LEU A 73 4.07 19.64 -7.81
CA LEU A 73 3.19 18.93 -8.73
C LEU A 73 1.72 19.33 -8.63
N HIS A 74 1.42 20.37 -7.83
CA HIS A 74 0.08 20.95 -7.66
C HIS A 74 -0.96 19.98 -7.07
N PHE A 75 -0.54 19.11 -6.15
CA PHE A 75 -1.49 18.41 -5.29
C PHE A 75 -2.05 19.39 -4.25
N SER A 76 -3.34 19.29 -3.95
CA SER A 76 -3.90 20.08 -2.85
C SER A 76 -3.40 19.55 -1.50
N PRO A 77 -3.40 20.38 -0.43
CA PRO A 77 -3.06 19.91 0.91
C PRO A 77 -3.94 18.74 1.38
N GLU A 78 -5.20 18.74 0.98
CA GLU A 78 -6.15 17.65 1.26
C GLU A 78 -5.79 16.37 0.50
N GLU A 79 -5.45 16.46 -0.78
CA GLU A 79 -5.01 15.31 -1.59
C GLU A 79 -3.74 14.68 -0.99
N LYS A 80 -2.78 15.52 -0.59
CA LYS A 80 -1.54 15.09 0.07
C LYS A 80 -1.82 14.39 1.41
N MET A 81 -2.62 15.02 2.28
CA MET A 81 -3.00 14.43 3.56
C MET A 81 -3.78 13.12 3.40
N ASN A 82 -4.73 13.05 2.47
CA ASN A 82 -5.49 11.83 2.19
C ASN A 82 -4.59 10.70 1.67
N CYS A 83 -3.54 11.02 0.89
CA CYS A 83 -2.53 10.04 0.51
C CYS A 83 -1.82 9.46 1.75
N TYR A 84 -1.40 10.32 2.69
CA TYR A 84 -0.77 9.88 3.94
C TYR A 84 -1.72 9.06 4.83
N ARG A 85 -3.00 9.46 4.92
CA ARG A 85 -4.04 8.69 5.63
C ARG A 85 -4.17 7.28 5.07
N LEU A 86 -4.20 7.11 3.74
CA LEU A 86 -4.28 5.78 3.13
C LEU A 86 -3.05 4.91 3.41
N MET A 87 -1.86 5.50 3.51
CA MET A 87 -0.65 4.76 3.87
C MET A 87 -0.62 4.39 5.35
N SER A 88 -1.08 5.27 6.25
CA SER A 88 -1.27 4.94 7.66
C SER A 88 -2.30 3.81 7.83
N ALA A 89 -3.45 3.91 7.14
CA ALA A 89 -4.47 2.88 7.16
C ALA A 89 -3.92 1.52 6.72
N HIS A 90 -3.02 1.50 5.73
CA HIS A 90 -2.32 0.29 5.29
C HIS A 90 -1.46 -0.33 6.41
N MET A 91 -0.78 0.50 7.20
CA MET A 91 0.00 0.03 8.35
C MET A 91 -0.91 -0.56 9.44
N HIS A 92 -2.01 0.12 9.78
CA HIS A 92 -2.98 -0.34 10.79
C HIS A 92 -3.68 -1.65 10.41
N ILE A 93 -4.16 -1.79 9.17
CA ILE A 93 -4.80 -3.05 8.75
C ILE A 93 -3.84 -4.23 8.82
N GLY A 94 -2.54 -4.00 8.64
CA GLY A 94 -1.51 -5.03 8.68
C GLY A 94 -1.34 -5.68 10.05
N ILE A 95 -1.83 -5.05 11.11
CA ILE A 95 -1.70 -5.51 12.49
C ILE A 95 -3.03 -5.83 13.17
N MET A 96 -4.14 -5.81 12.42
CA MET A 96 -5.41 -6.34 12.89
C MET A 96 -5.28 -7.83 13.20
N LYS A 97 -5.87 -8.26 14.32
CA LYS A 97 -5.85 -9.66 14.76
C LYS A 97 -7.25 -10.25 14.69
N PHE A 98 -7.32 -11.51 14.31
CA PHE A 98 -8.55 -12.28 14.22
C PHE A 98 -8.32 -13.64 14.88
N LYS A 99 -9.39 -14.18 15.48
CA LYS A 99 -9.37 -15.49 16.14
C LYS A 99 -10.56 -16.33 15.73
N GLN A 100 -10.46 -17.63 16.01
CA GLN A 100 -11.55 -18.58 15.88
C GLN A 100 -11.78 -19.26 17.23
N ARG A 101 -13.05 -19.36 17.62
CA ARG A 101 -13.41 -20.09 18.84
C ARG A 101 -13.34 -21.60 18.59
N PRO A 102 -13.05 -22.41 19.63
CA PRO A 102 -13.10 -23.86 19.49
C PRO A 102 -14.46 -24.32 18.95
N ARG A 103 -14.46 -25.09 17.86
CA ARG A 103 -15.65 -25.60 17.15
C ARG A 103 -16.43 -24.57 16.32
N GLU A 104 -15.91 -23.36 16.14
CA GLU A 104 -16.46 -22.38 15.20
C GLU A 104 -15.52 -22.23 13.99
N GLU A 105 -16.08 -22.29 12.78
CA GLU A 105 -15.32 -22.04 11.54
C GLU A 105 -15.19 -20.54 11.23
N GLN A 106 -15.98 -19.69 11.89
CA GLN A 106 -16.04 -18.26 11.65
C GLN A 106 -14.95 -17.49 12.41
N ALA A 107 -14.29 -16.56 11.72
CA ALA A 107 -13.38 -15.61 12.34
C ALA A 107 -14.14 -14.48 13.04
N GLU A 108 -13.64 -14.09 14.21
CA GLU A 108 -14.04 -12.89 14.94
C GLU A 108 -12.82 -11.98 15.20
N PRO A 109 -13.00 -10.65 15.32
CA PRO A 109 -11.92 -9.74 15.68
C PRO A 109 -11.33 -10.10 17.05
N ASP A 110 -10.00 -10.06 17.16
CA ASP A 110 -9.28 -10.20 18.43
C ASP A 110 -8.75 -8.85 18.90
N GLY A 111 -9.70 -8.00 19.30
CA GLY A 111 -9.49 -6.56 19.54
C GLY A 111 -9.84 -5.71 18.32
N THR A 112 -10.15 -4.44 18.56
CA THR A 112 -10.68 -3.51 17.53
C THR A 112 -9.86 -2.23 17.35
N ASP A 113 -8.91 -1.92 18.25
CA ASP A 113 -8.12 -0.67 18.23
C ASP A 113 -7.52 -0.37 16.84
N GLU A 114 -6.86 -1.34 16.22
CA GLU A 114 -6.24 -1.16 14.91
C GLU A 114 -7.26 -1.05 13.77
N ALA A 115 -8.43 -1.70 13.91
CA ALA A 115 -9.51 -1.56 12.96
C ALA A 115 -10.16 -0.18 13.06
N GLU A 116 -10.30 0.37 14.27
CA GLU A 116 -10.83 1.72 14.52
C GLU A 116 -9.90 2.78 13.92
N LYS A 117 -8.59 2.67 14.17
CA LYS A 117 -7.58 3.56 13.58
C LYS A 117 -7.58 3.49 12.04
N ALA A 118 -7.61 2.28 11.47
CA ALA A 118 -7.71 2.11 10.03
C ALA A 118 -9.02 2.69 9.45
N ALA A 119 -10.15 2.44 10.09
CA ALA A 119 -11.46 2.93 9.67
C ALA A 119 -11.52 4.47 9.69
N GLN A 120 -10.96 5.11 10.72
CA GLN A 120 -10.84 6.57 10.79
C GLN A 120 -9.97 7.13 9.65
N MET A 121 -8.89 6.45 9.28
CA MET A 121 -8.06 6.86 8.16
C MET A 121 -8.77 6.69 6.80
N TYR A 122 -9.53 5.62 6.62
CA TYR A 122 -10.36 5.41 5.42
C TYR A 122 -11.60 6.30 5.36
N GLY A 123 -12.08 6.79 6.50
CA GLY A 123 -13.35 7.51 6.60
C GLY A 123 -14.57 6.58 6.47
N VAL A 124 -14.48 5.37 7.01
CA VAL A 124 -15.56 4.36 7.01
C VAL A 124 -15.93 3.96 8.42
N ASP A 125 -17.06 3.29 8.59
CA ASP A 125 -17.46 2.72 9.88
C ASP A 125 -16.63 1.47 10.25
N THR A 126 -16.22 1.37 11.51
CA THR A 126 -15.39 0.27 12.01
C THR A 126 -16.12 -1.08 11.96
N GLU A 127 -17.41 -1.11 12.33
CA GLU A 127 -18.20 -2.34 12.33
C GLU A 127 -18.42 -2.82 10.90
N GLU A 128 -18.72 -1.92 9.97
CA GLU A 128 -18.82 -2.23 8.55
C GLU A 128 -17.50 -2.75 7.98
N LEU A 129 -16.37 -2.14 8.34
CA LEU A 129 -15.03 -2.59 7.92
C LEU A 129 -14.76 -4.02 8.41
N LEU A 130 -14.95 -4.29 9.70
CA LEU A 130 -14.74 -5.63 10.29
C LEU A 130 -15.70 -6.67 9.71
N LYS A 131 -16.96 -6.29 9.49
CA LYS A 131 -17.97 -7.14 8.85
C LYS A 131 -17.65 -7.44 7.40
N SER A 132 -17.06 -6.50 6.66
CA SER A 132 -16.64 -6.73 5.27
C SER A 132 -15.58 -7.83 5.15
N PHE A 133 -14.73 -8.00 6.16
CA PHE A 133 -13.74 -9.06 6.21
C PHE A 133 -14.32 -10.39 6.72
N THR A 134 -15.08 -10.35 7.80
CA THR A 134 -15.57 -11.57 8.48
C THR A 134 -16.81 -12.16 7.79
N HIS A 135 -17.66 -11.32 7.23
CA HIS A 135 -18.95 -11.67 6.61
C HIS A 135 -19.18 -10.93 5.29
N PRO A 136 -18.28 -11.04 4.30
CA PRO A 136 -18.47 -10.42 2.99
C PRO A 136 -19.79 -10.86 2.34
N ARG A 137 -20.46 -9.91 1.70
CA ARG A 137 -21.68 -10.16 0.92
C ARG A 137 -21.29 -10.70 -0.45
N VAL A 138 -21.78 -11.88 -0.80
CA VAL A 138 -21.59 -12.49 -2.11
C VAL A 138 -22.93 -12.56 -2.82
N LYS A 139 -22.94 -12.19 -4.11
CA LYS A 139 -24.14 -12.28 -4.94
C LYS A 139 -24.26 -13.70 -5.49
N VAL A 140 -25.36 -14.37 -5.18
CA VAL A 140 -25.68 -15.71 -5.68
C VAL A 140 -26.98 -15.62 -6.47
N GLY A 141 -26.89 -15.68 -7.79
CA GLY A 141 -28.00 -15.38 -8.68
C GLY A 141 -28.46 -13.92 -8.52
N THR A 142 -29.68 -13.72 -8.04
CA THR A 142 -30.26 -12.39 -7.77
C THR A 142 -30.14 -11.94 -6.32
N GLU A 143 -29.79 -12.83 -5.39
CA GLU A 143 -29.78 -12.56 -3.95
C GLU A 143 -28.37 -12.28 -3.42
N TRP A 144 -28.31 -11.56 -2.29
CA TRP A 144 -27.07 -11.28 -1.57
C TRP A 144 -27.04 -12.08 -0.27
N VAL A 145 -26.04 -12.93 -0.13
CA VAL A 145 -25.85 -13.76 1.06
C VAL A 145 -24.56 -13.37 1.78
N ASN A 146 -24.59 -13.39 3.12
CA ASN A 146 -23.38 -13.21 3.92
C ASN A 146 -22.61 -14.53 3.92
N LYS A 147 -21.33 -14.48 3.53
CA LYS A 147 -20.45 -15.64 3.56
C LYS A 147 -19.48 -15.52 4.72
N GLY A 148 -19.62 -16.39 5.70
CA GLY A 148 -18.66 -16.51 6.79
C GLY A 148 -17.24 -16.84 6.29
N GLN A 149 -16.23 -16.25 6.92
CA GLN A 149 -14.80 -16.47 6.60
C GLN A 149 -14.06 -17.05 7.81
N ASN A 150 -13.14 -17.97 7.57
CA ASN A 150 -12.17 -18.41 8.58
C ASN A 150 -11.00 -17.40 8.72
N VAL A 151 -10.14 -17.56 9.74
CA VAL A 151 -9.05 -16.59 10.02
C VAL A 151 -8.06 -16.48 8.86
N GLU A 152 -7.77 -17.59 8.20
CA GLU A 152 -6.86 -17.62 7.05
C GLU A 152 -7.43 -16.80 5.87
N GLN A 153 -8.70 -16.99 5.56
CA GLN A 153 -9.41 -16.23 4.51
C GLN A 153 -9.48 -14.74 4.82
N VAL A 154 -9.75 -14.38 6.08
CA VAL A 154 -9.71 -12.98 6.52
C VAL A 154 -8.31 -12.40 6.34
N THR A 155 -7.27 -13.12 6.74
CA THR A 155 -5.87 -12.69 6.60
C THR A 155 -5.51 -12.46 5.12
N TRP A 156 -5.94 -13.35 4.23
CA TRP A 156 -5.77 -13.15 2.78
C TRP A 156 -6.52 -11.93 2.26
N ALA A 157 -7.75 -11.71 2.72
CA ALA A 157 -8.57 -10.56 2.33
C ALA A 157 -7.93 -9.23 2.76
N VAL A 158 -7.42 -9.16 4.01
CA VAL A 158 -6.70 -7.98 4.53
C VAL A 158 -5.46 -7.70 3.68
N GLY A 159 -4.63 -8.71 3.42
CA GLY A 159 -3.45 -8.56 2.57
C GLY A 159 -3.79 -8.20 1.13
N ALA A 160 -4.86 -8.77 0.57
CA ALA A 160 -5.34 -8.41 -0.77
C ALA A 160 -5.82 -6.96 -0.83
N MET A 161 -6.54 -6.49 0.19
CA MET A 161 -7.00 -5.10 0.29
C MET A 161 -5.83 -4.13 0.36
N GLY A 162 -4.85 -4.36 1.24
CA GLY A 162 -3.65 -3.52 1.35
C GLY A 162 -2.91 -3.37 0.01
N LYS A 163 -2.64 -4.51 -0.67
CA LYS A 163 -2.06 -4.51 -2.03
C LYS A 163 -2.88 -3.70 -3.04
N ALA A 164 -4.20 -3.84 -2.97
CA ALA A 164 -5.10 -3.25 -3.95
C ALA A 164 -5.31 -1.74 -3.71
N ILE A 165 -5.28 -1.27 -2.46
CA ILE A 165 -5.32 0.15 -2.12
C ILE A 165 -4.02 0.81 -2.56
N TYR A 166 -2.87 0.28 -2.16
CA TYR A 166 -1.57 0.85 -2.51
C TYR A 166 -1.39 0.96 -4.03
N ALA A 167 -1.76 -0.09 -4.78
CA ALA A 167 -1.70 -0.06 -6.24
C ALA A 167 -2.61 1.02 -6.87
N ARG A 168 -3.78 1.28 -6.28
CA ARG A 168 -4.69 2.34 -6.75
C ARG A 168 -4.15 3.72 -6.43
N VAL A 169 -3.58 3.91 -5.24
CA VAL A 169 -2.91 5.17 -4.85
C VAL A 169 -1.75 5.45 -5.80
N PHE A 170 -0.88 4.46 -6.05
CA PHE A 170 0.24 4.62 -6.98
C PHE A 170 -0.24 5.01 -8.40
N ASN A 171 -1.25 4.34 -8.93
CA ASN A 171 -1.83 4.68 -10.23
C ASN A 171 -2.45 6.09 -10.24
N TRP A 172 -3.06 6.51 -9.14
CA TRP A 172 -3.59 7.86 -8.99
C TRP A 172 -2.47 8.92 -8.98
N LEU A 173 -1.38 8.67 -8.24
CA LEU A 173 -0.19 9.54 -8.24
C LEU A 173 0.37 9.71 -9.66
N VAL A 174 0.59 8.62 -10.38
CA VAL A 174 1.08 8.66 -11.77
C VAL A 174 0.16 9.47 -12.67
N LYS A 175 -1.17 9.28 -12.55
CA LYS A 175 -2.15 10.05 -13.33
C LYS A 175 -2.10 11.54 -12.99
N LYS A 176 -1.98 11.91 -11.72
CA LYS A 176 -1.86 13.30 -11.27
C LYS A 176 -0.58 13.95 -11.82
N CYS A 177 0.56 13.27 -11.72
CA CYS A 177 1.81 13.74 -12.32
C CYS A 177 1.67 13.95 -13.83
N ASN A 178 1.10 12.98 -14.54
CA ASN A 178 0.87 13.08 -15.99
C ASN A 178 -0.03 14.26 -16.34
N ASN A 179 -1.10 14.51 -15.58
CA ASN A 179 -1.98 15.65 -15.81
C ASN A 179 -1.27 16.99 -15.60
N THR A 180 -0.40 17.10 -14.58
CA THR A 180 0.37 18.32 -14.33
C THR A 180 1.42 18.57 -15.42
N LEU A 181 2.03 17.51 -15.95
CA LEU A 181 3.01 17.59 -17.04
C LEU A 181 2.37 17.75 -18.44
N ASP A 182 1.06 17.47 -18.55
CA ASP A 182 0.28 17.60 -19.78
C ASP A 182 -0.03 19.08 -20.11
N GLN A 183 1.00 19.88 -20.38
CA GLN A 183 0.83 21.28 -20.76
C GLN A 183 0.13 21.39 -22.13
N LYS A 184 -0.98 22.13 -22.15
CA LYS A 184 -1.76 22.42 -23.36
C LYS A 184 -1.12 23.56 -24.16
N GLY A 185 -1.30 23.54 -25.48
CA GLY A 185 -0.94 24.66 -26.37
C GLY A 185 0.29 24.42 -27.24
N ILE A 186 1.00 23.31 -27.08
CA ILE A 186 2.12 22.92 -27.96
C ILE A 186 1.73 21.63 -28.70
N PRO A 187 1.79 21.58 -30.05
CA PRO A 187 1.57 20.36 -30.82
C PRO A 187 2.51 19.22 -30.39
N ARG A 188 2.00 17.98 -30.36
CA ARG A 188 2.75 16.79 -29.95
C ARG A 188 2.88 15.80 -31.09
N ASP A 189 3.66 16.19 -32.09
CA ASP A 189 3.83 15.40 -33.31
C ASP A 189 4.83 14.25 -33.12
N TYR A 190 5.75 14.37 -32.15
CA TYR A 190 6.82 13.40 -31.89
C TYR A 190 7.06 13.23 -30.37
N PHE A 191 7.54 12.06 -29.96
CA PHE A 191 7.99 11.81 -28.58
C PHE A 191 9.21 10.88 -28.54
N ILE A 192 10.02 11.00 -27.49
CA ILE A 192 11.10 10.07 -27.16
C ILE A 192 10.69 9.30 -25.92
N GLY A 193 10.53 7.98 -26.04
CA GLY A 193 10.21 7.12 -24.90
C GLY A 193 11.49 6.66 -24.19
N VAL A 194 11.68 7.05 -22.95
CA VAL A 194 12.74 6.50 -22.08
C VAL A 194 12.13 5.37 -21.25
N LEU A 195 12.60 4.14 -21.47
CA LEU A 195 12.15 2.97 -20.72
C LEU A 195 13.10 2.72 -19.54
N ASP A 196 12.65 3.03 -18.34
CA ASP A 196 13.32 2.68 -17.09
C ASP A 196 12.49 1.61 -16.36
N ILE A 197 13.02 0.40 -16.30
CA ILE A 197 12.44 -0.73 -15.59
C ILE A 197 13.50 -1.29 -14.66
N ALA A 198 13.13 -1.49 -13.39
CA ALA A 198 14.02 -2.06 -12.39
C ALA A 198 14.65 -3.37 -12.89
N GLY A 199 15.94 -3.53 -12.60
CA GLY A 199 16.72 -4.72 -12.96
C GLY A 199 16.18 -5.99 -12.30
N PHE A 200 16.56 -7.14 -12.86
CA PHE A 200 16.23 -8.44 -12.27
C PHE A 200 16.93 -8.58 -10.91
N GLU A 201 16.16 -8.79 -9.84
CA GLU A 201 16.68 -9.27 -8.56
C GLU A 201 16.33 -10.76 -8.42
N ILE A 202 17.36 -11.61 -8.35
CA ILE A 202 17.19 -13.06 -8.13
C ILE A 202 17.31 -13.31 -6.63
N PHE A 203 16.18 -13.60 -6.00
CA PHE A 203 16.11 -14.07 -4.62
C PHE A 203 15.65 -15.53 -4.57
N ASP A 204 15.90 -16.21 -3.45
CA ASP A 204 15.55 -17.63 -3.25
C ASP A 204 14.04 -17.93 -3.36
N VAL A 205 13.16 -16.92 -3.27
CA VAL A 205 11.70 -17.07 -3.41
C VAL A 205 11.10 -15.92 -4.25
N SER A 206 10.93 -16.13 -5.56
CA SER A 206 10.34 -15.15 -6.48
C SER A 206 8.97 -15.59 -7.02
N PHE A 207 7.88 -14.95 -6.57
CA PHE A 207 6.49 -15.31 -6.94
C PHE A 207 5.98 -14.65 -8.24
N THR A 208 6.68 -13.62 -8.74
CA THR A 208 6.24 -12.80 -9.90
C THR A 208 7.17 -12.93 -11.12
N LEU A 209 8.07 -13.92 -11.09
CA LEU A 209 9.16 -14.04 -12.07
C LEU A 209 8.62 -14.15 -13.52
N HIS A 210 7.50 -14.84 -13.73
CA HIS A 210 7.01 -15.18 -15.07
C HIS A 210 6.55 -13.98 -15.91
N LEU A 211 5.91 -12.96 -15.30
CA LEU A 211 5.37 -11.81 -16.05
C LEU A 211 6.46 -10.82 -16.49
N PHE A 212 7.51 -10.66 -15.67
CA PHE A 212 8.65 -9.82 -15.99
C PHE A 212 9.55 -10.43 -17.07
N TYR A 213 9.74 -11.76 -17.08
CA TYR A 213 10.44 -12.48 -18.16
C TYR A 213 9.80 -12.24 -19.53
N MET A 214 8.47 -12.15 -19.59
CA MET A 214 7.77 -11.83 -20.84
C MET A 214 8.09 -10.41 -21.29
N THR A 215 8.09 -9.40 -20.42
CA THR A 215 8.38 -8.02 -20.86
C THR A 215 9.85 -7.80 -21.27
N SER A 216 10.81 -8.42 -20.59
CA SER A 216 12.24 -8.27 -20.89
C SER A 216 12.72 -9.10 -22.09
N SER A 217 12.02 -10.16 -22.45
CA SER A 217 12.33 -10.96 -23.65
C SER A 217 11.81 -10.32 -24.93
N TRP A 218 10.78 -9.46 -24.85
CA TRP A 218 10.28 -8.69 -25.99
C TRP A 218 11.19 -7.52 -26.37
N THR A 219 11.85 -6.85 -25.42
CA THR A 219 12.79 -5.75 -25.73
C THR A 219 14.09 -6.22 -26.40
N ARG A 220 14.45 -7.51 -26.30
CA ARG A 220 15.58 -8.10 -27.06
C ARG A 220 15.23 -8.50 -28.51
N LYS A 221 13.99 -8.29 -28.95
CA LYS A 221 13.53 -8.58 -30.31
C LYS A 221 13.04 -7.31 -31.03
N ILE A 222 13.82 -6.24 -30.96
CA ILE A 222 13.70 -5.12 -31.90
C ILE A 222 15.02 -5.12 -32.68
N PRO A 223 15.01 -5.36 -34.01
CA PRO A 223 16.21 -5.31 -34.84
C PRO A 223 16.82 -3.91 -34.92
#